data_AF-A0A651GEY4-F1
#
_entry.id   AF-A0A651GEY4-F1
#
_cell.length_a   1.000
_cell.length_b   1.000
_cell.length_c   1.000
_cell.angle_alpha   90.00
_cell.angle_beta   90.00
_cell.angle_gamma   90.00
#
_symmetry.space_group_name_H-M   'P 1'
#
loop_
_entity.id
_entity.type
_entity.pdbx_description
1 polymer ?
#
loop_
_entity_poly.entity_id
_entity_poly.type
_entity_poly.pdbx_seq_one_letter_code
_entity_poly.pdbx_strand_id
1 'polypeptide(L)'
;MATATLPEYLAPLGDLGSLTLQQVRLLRRVCEHSAVERRSILEAYKAGQLSGVPQGICAYALDFIADADEALAASKDPLAQAVLGLAYISVGELEDAERLLRSAAGKREDAQLELARLLIDAQSLDAAEAVIKDIGDGPDAEFIRGRLEEAQGNTERAIGHFEAALEQEPEHVDAAFKLGVLLDRIGDDDMAIEYYLVCSDAAPPYLPGVINLGILYDERGESNAAIDCFRQVLAHNAANRRARMLLRDAKASRTMYYDEHEERQREQQASIFKTPVNDFELSVRSRNCLAKMNIFTLGDLVSITETEMLNYKNFGETSLKEVQEMLDARGLRLGYLRDDDERGFNKADQKTLAETIERMELSSKTVQVLERLGVGKIGDLLGYTDVDLYRVAGSGQSVVQELSTALGAYGLSLPQPEIKD
;
A
#
# COMPACT_ATOMS: atom_id res chain seq x y z
N MET A 1 -8.28 -21.26 -31.24
CA MET A 1 -8.72 -21.00 -29.85
C MET A 1 -7.48 -20.64 -29.05
N ALA A 2 -7.15 -19.35 -29.01
CA ALA A 2 -6.19 -18.83 -28.05
C ALA A 2 -7.07 -18.11 -27.02
N THR A 3 -7.15 -18.65 -25.81
CA THR A 3 -7.72 -17.96 -24.66
C THR A 3 -6.93 -16.67 -24.51
N ALA A 4 -7.60 -15.51 -24.60
CA ALA A 4 -7.01 -14.27 -24.15
C ALA A 4 -6.65 -14.48 -22.69
N THR A 5 -5.36 -14.63 -22.39
CA THR A 5 -4.89 -14.87 -21.04
C THR A 5 -5.11 -13.59 -20.25
N LEU A 6 -6.08 -13.63 -19.33
CA LEU A 6 -6.21 -12.62 -18.30
C LEU A 6 -4.88 -12.53 -17.53
N PRO A 7 -4.50 -11.34 -17.00
CA PRO A 7 -3.39 -11.21 -16.07
C PRO A 7 -3.40 -12.29 -14.97
N GLU A 8 -2.24 -12.73 -14.50
CA GLU A 8 -2.10 -13.92 -13.66
C GLU A 8 -2.85 -13.86 -12.31
N TYR A 9 -3.02 -12.69 -11.69
CA TYR A 9 -3.87 -12.53 -10.50
C TYR A 9 -5.37 -12.44 -10.81
N LEU A 10 -5.74 -12.28 -12.09
CA LEU A 10 -7.10 -12.50 -12.60
C LEU A 10 -7.27 -13.94 -13.11
N ALA A 11 -6.22 -14.77 -13.09
CA ALA A 11 -6.31 -16.19 -13.45
C ALA A 11 -7.25 -17.03 -12.54
N PRO A 12 -7.46 -16.69 -11.24
CA PRO A 12 -8.51 -17.32 -10.43
C PRO A 12 -9.93 -17.07 -10.98
N LEU A 13 -10.13 -16.07 -11.85
CA LEU A 13 -11.37 -15.81 -12.59
C LEU A 13 -11.52 -16.75 -13.80
N GLY A 14 -10.96 -17.96 -13.73
CA GLY A 14 -10.95 -18.95 -14.80
C GLY A 14 -12.35 -19.26 -15.31
N ASP A 15 -12.55 -19.07 -16.61
CA ASP A 15 -13.85 -19.02 -17.31
C ASP A 15 -14.78 -17.90 -16.82
N LEU A 16 -14.75 -16.77 -17.54
CA LEU A 16 -15.64 -15.62 -17.34
C LEU A 16 -17.13 -16.03 -17.28
N GLY A 17 -17.53 -17.09 -17.98
CA GLY A 17 -18.92 -17.58 -17.96
C GLY A 17 -19.33 -18.29 -16.67
N SER A 18 -18.40 -18.53 -15.75
CA SER A 18 -18.61 -19.28 -14.51
C SER A 18 -18.35 -18.48 -13.23
N LEU A 19 -18.08 -17.17 -13.36
CA LEU A 19 -17.76 -16.32 -12.21
C LEU A 19 -18.90 -16.24 -11.19
N THR A 20 -18.49 -16.05 -9.93
CA THR A 20 -19.39 -15.55 -8.88
C THR A 20 -19.63 -14.05 -9.07
N LEU A 21 -20.73 -13.53 -8.54
CA LEU A 21 -20.98 -12.08 -8.61
C LEU A 21 -19.97 -11.26 -7.79
N GLN A 22 -19.43 -11.83 -6.71
CA GLN A 22 -18.32 -11.24 -5.96
C GLN A 22 -17.08 -11.07 -6.86
N GLN A 23 -16.74 -12.09 -7.65
CA GLN A 23 -15.67 -12.04 -8.65
C GLN A 23 -15.94 -11.01 -9.76
N VAL A 24 -17.19 -10.88 -10.22
CA VAL A 24 -17.58 -9.86 -11.20
C VAL A 24 -17.42 -8.44 -10.63
N ARG A 25 -17.80 -8.21 -9.36
CA ARG A 25 -17.57 -6.93 -8.67
C ARG A 25 -16.10 -6.61 -8.50
N LEU A 26 -15.29 -7.62 -8.15
CA LEU A 26 -13.86 -7.46 -8.05
C LEU A 26 -13.26 -7.04 -9.39
N LEU A 27 -13.65 -7.70 -10.49
CA LEU A 27 -13.21 -7.35 -11.83
C LEU A 27 -13.58 -5.90 -12.21
N ARG A 28 -14.81 -5.45 -11.91
CA ARG A 28 -15.20 -4.05 -12.10
C ARG A 28 -14.34 -3.10 -11.27
N ARG A 29 -14.16 -3.38 -10.00
CA ARG A 29 -13.34 -2.58 -9.07
C ARG A 29 -11.90 -2.45 -9.57
N VAL A 30 -11.30 -3.55 -10.04
CA VAL A 30 -9.95 -3.55 -10.65
C VAL A 30 -9.91 -2.60 -11.86
N CYS A 31 -10.87 -2.72 -12.77
CA CYS A 31 -10.95 -1.87 -13.96
C CYS A 31 -11.22 -0.38 -13.67
N GLU A 32 -11.82 -0.05 -12.53
CA GLU A 32 -12.01 1.34 -12.07
C GLU A 32 -10.74 1.94 -11.48
N HIS A 33 -9.94 1.13 -10.77
CA HIS A 33 -8.85 1.64 -9.94
C HIS A 33 -7.46 1.43 -10.52
N SER A 34 -7.30 0.59 -11.56
CA SER A 34 -6.02 0.41 -12.23
C SER A 34 -6.10 0.54 -13.74
N ALA A 35 -5.33 1.51 -14.25
CA ALA A 35 -5.24 1.78 -15.67
C ALA A 35 -4.53 0.66 -16.45
N VAL A 36 -3.61 -0.06 -15.82
CA VAL A 36 -2.86 -1.17 -16.44
C VAL A 36 -3.83 -2.32 -16.68
N GLU A 37 -4.54 -2.74 -15.63
CA GLU A 37 -5.54 -3.81 -15.72
C GLU A 37 -6.69 -3.49 -16.65
N ARG A 38 -7.25 -2.28 -16.52
CA ARG A 38 -8.30 -1.80 -17.42
C ARG A 38 -7.87 -1.90 -18.87
N ARG A 39 -6.60 -1.61 -19.19
CA ARG A 39 -6.07 -1.71 -20.57
C ARG A 39 -6.03 -3.15 -21.04
N SER A 40 -5.55 -4.09 -20.22
CA SER A 40 -5.52 -5.51 -20.58
C SER A 40 -6.91 -6.07 -20.86
N ILE A 41 -7.90 -5.73 -20.02
CA ILE A 41 -9.30 -6.14 -20.23
C ILE A 41 -9.89 -5.48 -21.48
N LEU A 42 -9.58 -4.20 -21.73
CA LEU A 42 -10.03 -3.48 -22.92
C LEU A 42 -9.45 -4.07 -24.22
N GLU A 43 -8.20 -4.52 -24.20
CA GLU A 43 -7.58 -5.20 -25.34
C GLU A 43 -8.26 -6.54 -25.63
N ALA A 44 -8.50 -7.34 -24.58
CA ALA A 44 -9.24 -8.60 -24.71
C ALA A 44 -10.67 -8.38 -25.24
N TYR A 45 -11.36 -7.34 -24.76
CA TYR A 45 -12.69 -6.94 -25.22
C TYR A 45 -12.69 -6.55 -26.71
N LYS A 46 -11.75 -5.69 -27.12
CA LYS A 46 -11.62 -5.21 -28.51
C LYS A 46 -11.17 -6.28 -29.51
N ALA A 47 -10.50 -7.34 -29.05
CA ALA A 47 -10.11 -8.44 -29.91
C ALA A 47 -11.31 -9.20 -30.52
N GLY A 48 -12.52 -8.97 -30.01
CA GLY A 48 -13.77 -9.54 -30.56
C GLY A 48 -13.87 -11.06 -30.37
N GLN A 49 -13.11 -11.61 -29.42
CA GLN A 49 -13.04 -13.04 -29.14
C GLN A 49 -14.06 -13.50 -28.09
N LEU A 50 -14.75 -12.56 -27.43
CA LEU A 50 -15.75 -12.81 -26.40
C LEU A 50 -17.15 -12.69 -27.01
N SER A 51 -18.10 -13.49 -26.51
CA SER A 51 -19.52 -13.39 -26.88
C SER A 51 -20.42 -13.78 -25.71
N GLY A 52 -21.66 -13.30 -25.71
CA GLY A 52 -22.64 -13.61 -24.67
C GLY A 52 -22.19 -13.17 -23.27
N VAL A 53 -22.26 -14.08 -22.29
CA VAL A 53 -22.00 -13.77 -20.88
C VAL A 53 -20.58 -13.25 -20.63
N PRO A 54 -19.50 -13.89 -21.11
CA PRO A 54 -18.15 -13.35 -21.02
C PRO A 54 -18.01 -11.92 -21.59
N GLN A 55 -18.63 -11.63 -22.73
CA GLN A 55 -18.58 -10.29 -23.34
C GLN A 55 -19.30 -9.27 -22.46
N GLY A 56 -20.50 -9.62 -21.97
CA GLY A 56 -21.27 -8.74 -21.10
C GLY A 56 -20.58 -8.45 -19.76
N ILE A 57 -19.90 -9.44 -19.17
CA ILE A 57 -19.10 -9.24 -17.94
C ILE A 57 -17.94 -8.28 -18.19
N CYS A 58 -17.20 -8.44 -19.29
CA CYS A 58 -16.13 -7.51 -19.66
C CYS A 58 -16.66 -6.10 -19.95
N ALA A 59 -17.78 -5.99 -20.67
CA ALA A 59 -18.43 -4.72 -20.95
C ALA A 59 -18.85 -4.01 -19.65
N TYR A 60 -19.50 -4.72 -18.72
CA TYR A 60 -19.85 -4.21 -17.40
C TYR A 60 -18.62 -3.77 -16.60
N ALA A 61 -17.56 -4.59 -16.56
CA ALA A 61 -16.33 -4.25 -15.84
C ALA A 61 -15.63 -3.01 -16.43
N LEU A 62 -15.73 -2.80 -17.73
CA LEU A 62 -15.21 -1.63 -18.43
C LEU A 62 -16.14 -0.41 -18.36
N ASP A 63 -17.30 -0.52 -17.73
CA ASP A 63 -18.35 0.52 -17.67
C ASP A 63 -18.99 0.83 -19.03
N PHE A 64 -19.01 -0.14 -19.95
CA PHE A 64 -19.72 -0.08 -21.23
C PHE A 64 -21.12 -0.68 -21.08
N ILE A 65 -21.99 0.05 -20.37
CA ILE A 65 -23.31 -0.46 -19.96
C ILE A 65 -24.22 -0.81 -21.14
N ALA A 66 -24.17 -0.03 -22.23
CA ALA A 66 -24.95 -0.31 -23.44
C ALA A 66 -24.51 -1.63 -24.12
N ASP A 67 -23.21 -1.88 -24.20
CA ASP A 67 -22.68 -3.12 -24.78
C ASP A 67 -23.00 -4.34 -23.87
N ALA A 68 -22.99 -4.14 -22.55
CA ALA A 68 -23.40 -5.16 -21.60
C ALA A 68 -24.88 -5.52 -21.75
N ASP A 69 -25.74 -4.52 -21.95
CA ASP A 69 -27.16 -4.71 -22.25
C ASP A 69 -27.37 -5.53 -23.53
N GLU A 70 -26.73 -5.10 -24.63
CA GLU A 70 -26.82 -5.80 -25.92
C GLU A 70 -26.39 -7.26 -25.83
N ALA A 71 -25.32 -7.55 -25.07
CA ALA A 71 -24.79 -8.90 -24.90
C ALA A 71 -25.65 -9.79 -23.99
N LEU A 72 -26.35 -9.23 -23.00
CA LEU A 72 -26.97 -9.98 -21.90
C LEU A 72 -28.50 -9.99 -21.91
N ALA A 73 -29.17 -8.95 -22.44
CA ALA A 73 -30.62 -8.75 -22.28
C ALA A 73 -31.47 -9.91 -22.84
N ALA A 74 -31.01 -10.56 -23.91
CA ALA A 74 -31.70 -11.71 -24.50
C ALA A 74 -31.43 -13.04 -23.76
N SER A 75 -30.45 -13.08 -22.86
CA SER A 75 -30.05 -14.28 -22.15
C SER A 75 -31.00 -14.62 -21.00
N LYS A 76 -31.32 -15.91 -20.84
CA LYS A 76 -32.06 -16.45 -19.69
C LYS A 76 -31.15 -17.07 -18.63
N ASP A 77 -29.84 -16.98 -18.84
CA ASP A 77 -28.85 -17.45 -17.87
C ASP A 77 -28.90 -16.58 -16.61
N PRO A 78 -29.02 -17.16 -15.39
CA PRO A 78 -29.11 -16.39 -14.16
C PRO A 78 -27.91 -15.49 -13.91
N LEU A 79 -26.69 -15.90 -14.30
CA LEU A 79 -25.51 -15.05 -14.18
C LEU A 79 -25.64 -13.83 -15.11
N ALA A 80 -26.03 -14.03 -16.37
CA ALA A 80 -26.29 -12.93 -17.30
C ALA A 80 -27.32 -11.92 -16.76
N GLN A 81 -28.43 -12.41 -16.21
CA GLN A 81 -29.47 -11.57 -15.61
C GLN A 81 -28.93 -10.78 -14.41
N ALA A 82 -28.18 -11.42 -13.52
CA ALA A 82 -27.61 -10.75 -12.37
C ALA A 82 -26.57 -9.69 -12.75
N VAL A 83 -25.68 -9.99 -13.71
CA VAL A 83 -24.69 -9.03 -14.22
C VAL A 83 -25.37 -7.84 -14.89
N LEU A 84 -26.43 -8.06 -15.68
CA LEU A 84 -27.23 -6.97 -16.24
C LEU A 84 -27.93 -6.16 -15.15
N GLY A 85 -28.42 -6.81 -14.09
CA GLY A 85 -28.95 -6.13 -12.91
C GLY A 85 -27.91 -5.21 -12.26
N LEU A 86 -26.67 -5.68 -12.07
CA LEU A 86 -25.57 -4.86 -11.57
C LEU A 86 -25.25 -3.67 -12.50
N ALA A 87 -25.32 -3.88 -13.82
CA ALA A 87 -25.13 -2.82 -14.81
C ALA A 87 -26.19 -1.72 -14.68
N TYR A 88 -27.45 -2.10 -14.52
CA TYR A 88 -28.57 -1.17 -14.30
C TYR A 88 -28.48 -0.43 -12.95
N ILE A 89 -28.02 -1.09 -11.87
CA ILE A 89 -27.71 -0.40 -10.61
C ILE A 89 -26.73 0.76 -10.85
N SER A 90 -25.68 0.53 -11.66
CA SER A 90 -24.65 1.55 -11.87
C SER A 90 -25.11 2.78 -12.66
N VAL A 91 -26.21 2.67 -13.41
CA VAL A 91 -26.84 3.79 -14.11
C VAL A 91 -28.08 4.33 -13.41
N GLY A 92 -28.47 3.74 -12.27
CA GLY A 92 -29.61 4.19 -11.46
C GLY A 92 -30.97 3.61 -11.86
N GLU A 93 -31.01 2.64 -12.77
CA GLU A 93 -32.24 1.96 -13.20
C GLU A 93 -32.65 0.87 -12.20
N LEU A 94 -33.02 1.28 -10.99
CA LEU A 94 -33.18 0.39 -9.84
C LEU A 94 -34.34 -0.62 -9.98
N GLU A 95 -35.45 -0.23 -10.61
CA GLU A 95 -36.62 -1.10 -10.78
C GLU A 95 -36.32 -2.28 -11.71
N ASP A 96 -35.67 -2.01 -12.84
CA ASP A 96 -35.26 -3.05 -13.79
C ASP A 96 -34.15 -3.93 -13.20
N ALA A 97 -33.22 -3.34 -12.46
CA ALA A 97 -32.19 -4.08 -11.73
C ALA A 97 -32.79 -5.06 -10.71
N GLU A 98 -33.74 -4.59 -9.89
CA GLU A 98 -34.41 -5.42 -8.89
C GLU A 98 -35.14 -6.59 -9.57
N ARG A 99 -35.87 -6.33 -10.66
CA ARG A 99 -36.56 -7.37 -11.43
C ARG A 99 -35.60 -8.46 -11.92
N LEU A 100 -34.46 -8.06 -12.48
CA LEU A 100 -33.45 -8.98 -12.99
C LEU A 100 -32.79 -9.78 -11.86
N LEU A 101 -32.43 -9.13 -10.75
CA LEU A 101 -31.83 -9.79 -9.60
C LEU A 101 -32.81 -10.76 -8.91
N ARG A 102 -34.10 -10.41 -8.78
CA ARG A 102 -35.13 -11.35 -8.30
C ARG A 102 -35.26 -12.59 -9.18
N SER A 103 -35.19 -12.42 -10.51
CA SER A 103 -35.19 -13.56 -11.45
C SER A 103 -33.97 -14.46 -11.25
N ALA A 104 -32.78 -13.88 -11.10
CA ALA A 104 -31.54 -14.62 -10.89
C ALA A 104 -31.46 -15.30 -9.51
N ALA A 105 -31.93 -14.62 -8.46
CA ALA A 105 -31.95 -15.07 -7.06
C ALA A 105 -32.72 -16.39 -6.87
N GLY A 106 -33.72 -16.68 -7.72
CA GLY A 106 -34.42 -17.96 -7.68
C GLY A 106 -33.58 -19.19 -8.06
N LYS A 107 -32.36 -18.98 -8.58
CA LYS A 107 -31.45 -20.06 -9.03
C LYS A 107 -30.01 -19.91 -8.53
N ARG A 108 -29.68 -18.77 -7.92
CA ARG A 108 -28.31 -18.41 -7.52
C ARG A 108 -28.32 -17.68 -6.17
N GLU A 109 -27.55 -18.20 -5.23
CA GLU A 109 -27.40 -17.62 -3.91
C GLU A 109 -26.62 -16.30 -3.93
N ASP A 110 -25.58 -16.19 -4.76
CA ASP A 110 -24.86 -14.92 -4.93
C ASP A 110 -25.73 -13.81 -5.53
N ALA A 111 -26.75 -14.15 -6.31
CA ALA A 111 -27.76 -13.18 -6.76
C ALA A 111 -28.74 -12.78 -5.64
N GLN A 112 -29.02 -13.65 -4.66
CA GLN A 112 -29.77 -13.28 -3.45
C GLN A 112 -28.98 -12.26 -2.62
N LEU A 113 -27.66 -12.45 -2.46
CA LEU A 113 -26.77 -11.50 -1.78
C LEU A 113 -26.80 -10.11 -2.45
N GLU A 114 -26.75 -10.07 -3.79
CA GLU A 114 -26.83 -8.81 -4.54
C GLU A 114 -28.20 -8.13 -4.47
N LEU A 115 -29.28 -8.92 -4.51
CA LEU A 115 -30.63 -8.41 -4.30
C LEU A 115 -30.79 -7.82 -2.89
N ALA A 116 -30.32 -8.53 -1.86
CA ALA A 116 -30.36 -8.04 -0.49
C ALA A 116 -29.58 -6.73 -0.33
N ARG A 117 -28.40 -6.63 -0.95
CA ARG A 117 -27.61 -5.40 -0.99
C ARG A 117 -28.39 -4.23 -1.61
N LEU A 118 -29.00 -4.44 -2.78
CA LEU A 118 -29.83 -3.42 -3.44
C LEU A 118 -30.98 -2.95 -2.53
N LEU A 119 -31.68 -3.89 -1.90
CA LEU A 119 -32.83 -3.58 -1.03
C LEU A 119 -32.41 -2.82 0.24
N ILE A 120 -31.27 -3.15 0.84
CA ILE A 120 -30.69 -2.41 1.98
C ILE A 120 -30.35 -0.98 1.54
N ASP A 121 -29.68 -0.82 0.40
CA ASP A 121 -29.30 0.50 -0.14
C ASP A 121 -30.54 1.35 -0.47
N ALA A 122 -31.61 0.72 -0.93
CA ALA A 122 -32.92 1.33 -1.18
C ALA A 122 -33.78 1.52 0.09
N GLN A 123 -33.27 1.22 1.28
CA GLN A 123 -33.98 1.29 2.57
C GLN A 123 -35.26 0.44 2.64
N SER A 124 -35.37 -0.59 1.80
CA SER A 124 -36.45 -1.58 1.81
C SER A 124 -36.12 -2.74 2.75
N LEU A 125 -35.96 -2.43 4.05
CA LEU A 125 -35.36 -3.34 5.03
C LEU A 125 -36.17 -4.62 5.26
N ASP A 126 -37.50 -4.54 5.29
CA ASP A 126 -38.37 -5.73 5.45
C ASP A 126 -38.22 -6.71 4.26
N ALA A 127 -38.09 -6.15 3.04
CA ALA A 127 -37.88 -6.94 1.84
C ALA A 127 -36.47 -7.55 1.81
N ALA A 128 -35.46 -6.79 2.28
CA ALA A 128 -34.10 -7.31 2.42
C ALA A 128 -34.05 -8.47 3.42
N GLU A 129 -34.69 -8.32 4.59
CA GLU A 129 -34.76 -9.36 5.62
C GLU A 129 -35.43 -10.64 5.07
N ALA A 130 -36.50 -10.49 4.29
CA ALA A 130 -37.16 -11.61 3.64
C ALA A 130 -36.23 -12.38 2.68
N VAL A 131 -35.40 -11.67 1.91
CA VAL A 131 -34.42 -12.30 1.01
C VAL A 131 -33.31 -12.98 1.81
N ILE A 132 -32.80 -12.33 2.86
CA ILE A 132 -31.67 -12.81 3.67
C ILE A 132 -32.01 -14.10 4.43
N LYS A 133 -33.28 -14.30 4.81
CA LYS A 133 -33.74 -15.55 5.45
C LYS A 133 -33.54 -16.81 4.60
N ASP A 134 -33.51 -16.65 3.29
CA ASP A 134 -33.34 -17.75 2.33
C ASP A 134 -31.88 -17.94 1.89
N ILE A 135 -30.96 -17.09 2.36
CA ILE A 135 -29.52 -17.19 2.09
C ILE A 135 -28.90 -18.17 3.10
N GLY A 136 -28.00 -19.03 2.63
CA GLY A 136 -27.25 -19.95 3.48
C GLY A 136 -26.31 -19.24 4.45
N ASP A 137 -25.55 -20.03 5.20
CA ASP A 137 -24.50 -19.51 6.07
C ASP A 137 -23.18 -19.36 5.30
N GLY A 138 -22.39 -18.37 5.69
CA GLY A 138 -21.09 -18.09 5.08
C GLY A 138 -20.65 -16.65 5.34
N PRO A 139 -19.41 -16.29 4.98
CA PRO A 139 -18.85 -14.96 5.25
C PRO A 139 -19.64 -13.84 4.57
N ASP A 140 -20.02 -14.01 3.29
CA ASP A 140 -20.82 -13.02 2.57
C ASP A 140 -22.25 -12.88 3.16
N ALA A 141 -22.82 -13.98 3.64
CA ALA A 141 -24.15 -13.99 4.26
C ALA A 141 -24.12 -13.25 5.60
N GLU A 142 -23.12 -13.53 6.45
CA GLU A 142 -22.87 -12.79 7.69
C GLU A 142 -22.62 -11.31 7.42
N PHE A 143 -21.83 -10.99 6.39
CA PHE A 143 -21.63 -9.61 5.97
C PHE A 143 -22.93 -8.90 5.59
N ILE A 144 -23.80 -9.54 4.79
CA ILE A 144 -25.10 -8.96 4.42
C ILE A 144 -26.05 -8.85 5.63
N ARG A 145 -26.05 -9.82 6.56
CA ARG A 145 -26.78 -9.73 7.83
C ARG A 145 -26.30 -8.53 8.65
N GLY A 146 -24.99 -8.34 8.77
CA GLY A 146 -24.39 -7.18 9.45
C GLY A 146 -24.77 -5.85 8.81
N ARG A 147 -24.83 -5.78 7.48
CA ARG A 147 -25.30 -4.59 6.75
C ARG A 147 -26.77 -4.27 7.00
N LEU A 148 -27.63 -5.29 7.13
CA LEU A 148 -29.03 -5.08 7.47
C LEU A 148 -29.16 -4.50 8.89
N GLU A 149 -28.44 -5.07 9.86
CA GLU A 149 -28.42 -4.59 11.25
C GLU A 149 -27.86 -3.16 11.33
N GLU A 150 -26.81 -2.83 10.57
CA GLU A 150 -26.27 -1.47 10.46
C GLU A 150 -27.35 -0.49 9.96
N ALA A 151 -28.07 -0.86 8.89
CA ALA A 151 -29.14 -0.04 8.32
C ALA A 151 -30.35 0.12 9.25
N GLN A 152 -30.60 -0.86 10.13
CA GLN A 152 -31.62 -0.80 11.18
C GLN A 152 -31.17 0.02 12.41
N GLY A 153 -29.90 0.43 12.47
CA GLY A 153 -29.34 1.18 13.60
C GLY A 153 -28.85 0.30 14.76
N ASN A 154 -28.79 -1.02 14.57
CA ASN A 154 -28.35 -1.98 15.58
C ASN A 154 -26.83 -2.18 15.51
N THR A 155 -26.05 -1.14 15.81
CA THR A 155 -24.58 -1.12 15.61
C THR A 155 -23.85 -2.29 16.28
N GLU A 156 -24.18 -2.64 17.52
CA GLU A 156 -23.53 -3.77 18.22
C GLU A 156 -23.76 -5.11 17.52
N ARG A 157 -24.97 -5.33 16.99
CA ARG A 157 -25.30 -6.57 16.24
C ARG A 157 -24.60 -6.58 14.89
N ALA A 158 -24.51 -5.42 14.23
CA ALA A 158 -23.78 -5.28 12.99
C ALA A 158 -22.29 -5.64 13.15
N ILE A 159 -21.65 -5.14 14.22
CA ILE A 159 -20.27 -5.49 14.57
C ILE A 159 -20.11 -7.00 14.72
N GLY A 160 -20.95 -7.66 15.52
CA GLY A 160 -20.85 -9.12 15.73
C GLY A 160 -21.00 -9.93 14.43
N HIS A 161 -21.85 -9.50 13.50
CA HIS A 161 -21.96 -10.14 12.18
C HIS A 161 -20.72 -9.89 11.29
N PHE A 162 -20.13 -8.69 11.33
CA PHE A 162 -18.90 -8.42 10.58
C PHE A 162 -17.70 -9.19 11.15
N GLU A 163 -17.60 -9.31 12.47
CA GLU A 163 -16.62 -10.17 13.14
C GLU A 163 -16.81 -11.64 12.72
N ALA A 164 -18.03 -12.15 12.74
CA ALA A 164 -18.33 -13.52 12.30
C ALA A 164 -17.99 -13.80 10.83
N ALA A 165 -18.09 -12.78 9.96
CA ALA A 165 -17.63 -12.89 8.57
C ALA A 165 -16.10 -12.99 8.51
N LEU A 166 -15.37 -12.18 9.29
CA LEU A 166 -13.91 -12.15 9.33
C LEU A 166 -13.29 -13.35 10.06
N GLU A 167 -14.00 -13.96 11.01
CA GLU A 167 -13.58 -15.22 11.62
C GLU A 167 -13.55 -16.37 10.59
N GLN A 168 -14.50 -16.36 9.65
CA GLN A 168 -14.58 -17.37 8.57
C GLN A 168 -13.62 -17.05 7.42
N GLU A 169 -13.53 -15.78 7.04
CA GLU A 169 -12.67 -15.28 5.97
C GLU A 169 -11.92 -14.02 6.45
N PRO A 170 -10.71 -14.17 7.01
CA PRO A 170 -9.93 -13.04 7.55
C PRO A 170 -9.60 -11.94 6.54
N GLU A 171 -9.60 -12.28 5.24
CA GLU A 171 -9.35 -11.36 4.13
C GLU A 171 -10.66 -10.78 3.54
N HIS A 172 -11.81 -10.94 4.21
CA HIS A 172 -13.09 -10.43 3.72
C HIS A 172 -13.16 -8.90 3.78
N VAL A 173 -12.62 -8.27 2.72
CA VAL A 173 -12.37 -6.83 2.58
C VAL A 173 -13.58 -5.95 2.88
N ASP A 174 -14.77 -6.32 2.39
CA ASP A 174 -15.96 -5.49 2.58
C ASP A 174 -16.39 -5.48 4.07
N ALA A 175 -16.18 -6.59 4.80
CA ALA A 175 -16.49 -6.71 6.23
C ALA A 175 -15.45 -5.98 7.07
N ALA A 176 -14.17 -6.15 6.76
CA ALA A 176 -13.08 -5.41 7.40
C ALA A 176 -13.28 -3.89 7.28
N PHE A 177 -13.59 -3.42 6.07
CA PHE A 177 -13.87 -2.00 5.86
C PHE A 177 -15.05 -1.50 6.70
N LYS A 178 -16.15 -2.26 6.73
CA LYS A 178 -17.35 -1.88 7.50
C LYS A 178 -17.11 -1.89 9.01
N LEU A 179 -16.42 -2.90 9.50
CA LEU A 179 -16.04 -3.00 10.90
C LEU A 179 -15.09 -1.86 11.29
N GLY A 180 -14.07 -1.58 10.49
CA GLY A 180 -13.17 -0.43 10.67
C GLY A 180 -13.91 0.90 10.75
N VAL A 181 -14.89 1.14 9.86
CA VAL A 181 -15.72 2.36 9.89
C VAL A 181 -16.57 2.44 11.16
N LEU A 182 -17.11 1.33 11.66
CA LEU A 182 -17.91 1.34 12.88
C LEU A 182 -17.04 1.54 14.13
N LEU A 183 -15.87 0.93 14.18
CA LEU A 183 -14.91 1.05 15.29
C LEU A 183 -14.33 2.46 15.40
N ASP A 184 -13.93 3.05 14.28
CA ASP A 184 -13.52 4.45 14.14
C ASP A 184 -14.61 5.41 14.69
N ARG A 185 -15.87 5.19 14.33
CA ARG A 185 -17.00 6.01 14.83
C ARG A 185 -17.24 5.90 16.34
N ILE A 186 -16.89 4.78 16.97
CA ILE A 186 -17.01 4.60 18.42
C ILE A 186 -15.71 4.95 19.17
N GLY A 187 -14.65 5.33 18.45
CA GLY A 187 -13.35 5.75 18.99
C GLY A 187 -12.41 4.60 19.34
N ASP A 188 -12.63 3.41 18.79
CA ASP A 188 -11.69 2.28 18.91
C ASP A 188 -10.72 2.28 17.73
N ASP A 189 -9.83 3.29 17.72
CA ASP A 189 -8.93 3.59 16.61
C ASP A 189 -7.92 2.46 16.36
N ASP A 190 -7.44 1.81 17.42
CA ASP A 190 -6.45 0.74 17.32
C ASP A 190 -7.02 -0.46 16.57
N MET A 191 -8.23 -0.91 16.94
CA MET A 191 -8.91 -1.99 16.21
C MET A 191 -9.33 -1.54 14.80
N ALA A 192 -9.75 -0.28 14.62
CA ALA A 192 -10.08 0.25 13.30
C ALA A 192 -8.88 0.20 12.33
N ILE A 193 -7.68 0.54 12.81
CA ILE A 193 -6.44 0.43 12.05
C ILE A 193 -6.19 -1.02 11.61
N GLU A 194 -6.36 -2.00 12.50
CA GLU A 194 -6.17 -3.43 12.14
C GLU A 194 -7.07 -3.85 10.97
N TYR A 195 -8.34 -3.48 10.98
CA TYR A 195 -9.26 -3.83 9.90
C TYR A 195 -9.06 -3.00 8.63
N TYR A 196 -8.64 -1.75 8.74
CA TYR A 196 -8.24 -0.97 7.57
C TYR A 196 -6.92 -1.47 6.96
N LEU A 197 -6.02 -2.07 7.74
CA LEU A 197 -4.83 -2.74 7.20
C LEU A 197 -5.22 -3.91 6.30
N VAL A 198 -6.24 -4.70 6.64
CA VAL A 198 -6.78 -5.74 5.72
C VAL A 198 -7.17 -5.14 4.36
N CYS A 199 -7.77 -3.94 4.35
CA CYS A 199 -8.12 -3.25 3.10
C CYS A 199 -6.88 -2.84 2.29
N SER A 200 -5.83 -2.36 2.96
CA SER A 200 -4.55 -2.00 2.34
C SER A 200 -3.81 -3.21 1.77
N ASP A 201 -3.95 -4.35 2.44
CA ASP A 201 -3.17 -5.54 2.18
C ASP A 201 -3.84 -6.53 1.23
N ALA A 202 -5.08 -6.25 0.83
CA ALA A 202 -5.83 -7.00 -0.16
C ALA A 202 -5.22 -6.88 -1.57
N ALA A 203 -5.48 -7.89 -2.42
CA ALA A 203 -4.99 -7.92 -3.78
C ALA A 203 -6.16 -7.97 -4.80
N PRO A 204 -6.52 -6.85 -5.44
CA PRO A 204 -6.02 -5.47 -5.26
C PRO A 204 -6.50 -4.82 -3.94
N PRO A 205 -5.83 -3.75 -3.49
CA PRO A 205 -6.22 -3.05 -2.26
C PRO A 205 -7.55 -2.34 -2.42
N TYR A 206 -8.28 -2.25 -1.31
CA TYR A 206 -9.52 -1.49 -1.24
C TYR A 206 -9.26 -0.05 -0.84
N LEU A 207 -9.07 0.79 -1.86
CA LEU A 207 -8.64 2.18 -1.70
C LEU A 207 -9.51 3.01 -0.74
N PRO A 208 -10.85 2.85 -0.65
CA PRO A 208 -11.63 3.55 0.38
C PRO A 208 -11.16 3.26 1.80
N GLY A 209 -10.82 2.00 2.12
CA GLY A 209 -10.25 1.63 3.41
C GLY A 209 -8.86 2.22 3.62
N VAL A 210 -8.01 2.25 2.59
CA VAL A 210 -6.67 2.87 2.67
C VAL A 210 -6.74 4.39 2.88
N ILE A 211 -7.73 5.06 2.27
CA ILE A 211 -7.96 6.49 2.50
C ILE A 211 -8.37 6.73 3.97
N ASN A 212 -9.29 5.91 4.50
CA ASN A 212 -9.70 6.04 5.91
C ASN A 212 -8.54 5.74 6.87
N LEU A 213 -7.72 4.72 6.57
CA LEU A 213 -6.50 4.43 7.31
C LEU A 213 -5.57 5.66 7.37
N GLY A 214 -5.33 6.29 6.23
CA GLY A 214 -4.47 7.48 6.16
C GLY A 214 -5.05 8.69 6.90
N ILE A 215 -6.38 8.87 6.87
CA ILE A 215 -7.05 9.93 7.64
C ILE A 215 -6.89 9.68 9.13
N LEU A 216 -7.15 8.45 9.59
CA LEU A 216 -7.05 8.07 11.00
C LEU A 216 -5.61 8.22 11.53
N TYR A 217 -4.60 7.84 10.73
CA TYR A 217 -3.21 8.12 11.08
C TYR A 217 -2.90 9.61 11.21
N ASP A 218 -3.40 10.46 10.30
CA ASP A 218 -3.15 11.91 10.38
C ASP A 218 -3.87 12.54 11.58
N GLU A 219 -5.07 12.07 11.92
CA GLU A 219 -5.82 12.48 13.12
C GLU A 219 -5.08 12.10 14.42
N ARG A 220 -4.35 10.99 14.41
CA ARG A 220 -3.45 10.56 15.50
C ARG A 220 -2.10 11.29 15.52
N GLY A 221 -1.82 12.15 14.55
CA GLY A 221 -0.53 12.85 14.41
C GLY A 221 0.58 11.99 13.79
N GLU A 222 0.25 10.80 13.29
CA GLU A 222 1.16 9.87 12.65
C GLU A 222 1.31 10.21 11.15
N SER A 223 1.71 11.46 10.84
CA SER A 223 1.66 12.00 9.46
C SER A 223 2.52 11.23 8.45
N ASN A 224 3.59 10.53 8.87
CA ASN A 224 4.36 9.68 7.96
C ASN A 224 3.55 8.46 7.49
N ALA A 225 2.88 7.76 8.41
CA ALA A 225 2.00 6.63 8.07
C ALA A 225 0.82 7.08 7.19
N ALA A 226 0.27 8.26 7.47
CA ALA A 226 -0.76 8.87 6.62
C ALA A 226 -0.26 9.13 5.18
N ILE A 227 0.93 9.71 5.05
CA ILE A 227 1.58 9.96 3.74
C ILE A 227 1.72 8.64 2.97
N ASP A 228 2.17 7.58 3.62
CA ASP A 228 2.38 6.27 2.98
C ASP A 228 1.07 5.64 2.52
N CYS A 229 -0.01 5.79 3.28
CA CYS A 229 -1.36 5.39 2.86
C CYS A 229 -1.82 6.14 1.60
N PHE A 230 -1.66 7.47 1.56
CA PHE A 230 -2.07 8.25 0.39
C PHE A 230 -1.19 7.99 -0.83
N ARG A 231 0.10 7.66 -0.63
CA ARG A 231 0.99 7.20 -1.70
C ARG A 231 0.54 5.87 -2.28
N GLN A 232 0.16 4.91 -1.44
CA GLN A 232 -0.41 3.65 -1.92
C GLN A 232 -1.65 3.90 -2.79
N VAL A 233 -2.58 4.76 -2.35
CA VAL A 233 -3.77 5.10 -3.15
C VAL A 233 -3.40 5.69 -4.51
N LEU A 234 -2.40 6.57 -4.56
CA LEU A 234 -1.91 7.18 -5.79
C LEU A 234 -1.07 6.22 -6.67
N ALA A 235 -0.48 5.18 -6.07
CA ALA A 235 0.24 4.14 -6.80
C ALA A 235 -0.71 3.32 -7.70
N HIS A 236 -1.92 3.04 -7.21
CA HIS A 236 -2.98 2.36 -7.96
C HIS A 236 -3.79 3.35 -8.82
N ASN A 237 -4.27 4.44 -8.22
CA ASN A 237 -5.05 5.45 -8.91
C ASN A 237 -4.38 6.84 -8.83
N ALA A 238 -3.46 7.08 -9.74
CA ALA A 238 -2.74 8.35 -9.84
C ALA A 238 -3.64 9.57 -10.09
N ALA A 239 -4.87 9.36 -10.59
CA ALA A 239 -5.85 10.42 -10.85
C ALA A 239 -6.71 10.76 -9.62
N ASN A 240 -6.58 10.04 -8.50
CA ASN A 240 -7.39 10.26 -7.30
C ASN A 240 -7.13 11.64 -6.68
N ARG A 241 -8.05 12.59 -6.94
CA ARG A 241 -7.95 13.98 -6.47
C ARG A 241 -8.00 14.08 -4.95
N ARG A 242 -8.81 13.26 -4.28
CA ARG A 242 -8.97 13.27 -2.82
C ARG A 242 -7.65 12.84 -2.15
N ALA A 243 -7.05 11.74 -2.61
CA ALA A 243 -5.77 11.27 -2.09
C ALA A 243 -4.64 12.29 -2.31
N ARG A 244 -4.59 12.98 -3.45
CA ARG A 244 -3.59 14.04 -3.69
C ARG A 244 -3.74 15.22 -2.75
N MET A 245 -4.97 15.62 -2.44
CA MET A 245 -5.25 16.68 -1.47
C MET A 245 -4.81 16.25 -0.07
N LEU A 246 -5.27 15.08 0.39
CA LEU A 246 -4.92 14.54 1.71
C LEU A 246 -3.41 14.34 1.88
N LEU A 247 -2.70 13.92 0.82
CA LEU A 247 -1.24 13.83 0.83
C LEU A 247 -0.57 15.20 1.04
N ARG A 248 -1.08 16.26 0.43
CA ARG A 248 -0.54 17.62 0.63
C ARG A 248 -0.81 18.11 2.05
N ASP A 249 -2.00 17.83 2.57
CA ASP A 249 -2.38 18.19 3.95
C ASP A 249 -1.50 17.45 4.96
N ALA A 250 -1.34 16.13 4.84
CA ALA A 250 -0.48 15.33 5.72
C ALA A 250 1.01 15.75 5.65
N LYS A 251 1.53 16.10 4.47
CA LYS A 251 2.88 16.67 4.32
C LYS A 251 3.02 18.03 5.02
N ALA A 252 1.98 18.86 4.97
CA ALA A 252 1.95 20.14 5.66
C ALA A 252 1.88 19.93 7.19
N SER A 253 1.01 19.02 7.66
CA SER A 253 0.92 18.60 9.07
C SER A 253 2.25 18.13 9.61
N ARG A 254 2.96 17.27 8.86
CA ARG A 254 4.33 16.83 9.20
C ARG A 254 5.33 17.99 9.33
N THR A 255 5.15 19.05 8.53
CA THR A 255 6.04 20.22 8.58
C THR A 255 5.66 21.19 9.71
N MET A 256 4.40 21.18 10.17
CA MET A 256 3.86 22.04 11.22
C MET A 256 4.02 21.45 12.63
N TYR A 257 3.94 20.13 12.76
CA TYR A 257 4.39 19.39 13.94
C TYR A 257 5.91 19.20 13.85
N TYR A 258 6.63 20.30 14.08
CA TYR A 258 8.07 20.34 14.22
C TYR A 258 8.49 19.38 15.34
N ASP A 259 9.06 18.23 14.99
CA ASP A 259 9.61 17.30 15.96
C ASP A 259 10.92 17.89 16.52
N GLU A 260 10.83 18.55 17.68
CA GLU A 260 11.97 19.03 18.46
C GLU A 260 13.03 17.93 18.67
N HIS A 261 12.65 16.65 18.59
CA HIS A 261 13.56 15.53 18.78
C HIS A 261 14.45 15.29 17.55
N GLU A 262 13.90 15.37 16.32
CA GLU A 262 14.70 15.32 15.09
C GLU A 262 15.58 16.57 14.94
N GLU A 263 15.07 17.75 15.29
CA GLU A 263 15.89 18.97 15.25
C GLU A 263 16.95 18.96 16.35
N ARG A 264 16.66 18.54 17.59
CA ARG A 264 17.70 18.34 18.61
C ARG A 264 18.76 17.35 18.16
N GLN A 265 18.38 16.27 17.48
CA GLN A 265 19.35 15.33 16.93
C GLN A 265 20.18 15.96 15.80
N ARG A 266 19.56 16.68 14.86
CA ARG A 266 20.28 17.41 13.79
C ARG A 266 21.15 18.53 14.33
N GLU A 267 20.69 19.28 15.33
CA GLU A 267 21.42 20.35 16.01
C GLU A 267 22.56 19.76 16.83
N GLN A 268 22.35 18.64 17.52
CA GLN A 268 23.41 17.93 18.25
C GLN A 268 24.46 17.39 17.27
N GLN A 269 24.05 16.81 16.15
CA GLN A 269 24.94 16.37 15.06
C GLN A 269 25.69 17.56 14.43
N ALA A 270 25.00 18.66 14.14
CA ALA A 270 25.58 19.88 13.59
C ALA A 270 26.50 20.60 14.59
N SER A 271 26.22 20.50 15.89
CA SER A 271 27.08 21.01 16.96
C SER A 271 28.36 20.20 17.07
N ILE A 272 28.30 18.88 16.89
CA ILE A 272 29.48 18.02 16.87
C ILE A 272 30.42 18.46 15.74
N PHE A 273 29.92 18.70 14.53
CA PHE A 273 30.76 19.13 13.40
C PHE A 273 31.39 20.51 13.57
N LYS A 274 30.80 21.40 14.38
CA LYS A 274 31.38 22.71 14.72
C LYS A 274 32.46 22.64 15.79
N THR A 275 32.66 21.49 16.42
CA THR A 275 33.65 21.33 17.50
C THR A 275 35.08 21.54 16.95
N PRO A 276 35.88 22.44 17.54
CA PRO A 276 37.27 22.66 17.13
C PRO A 276 38.13 21.42 17.33
N VAL A 277 38.98 21.11 16.35
CA VAL A 277 39.90 19.95 16.43
C VAL A 277 40.97 20.13 17.53
N ASN A 278 41.21 21.38 17.96
CA ASN A 278 42.14 21.70 19.03
C ASN A 278 41.64 21.32 20.43
N ASP A 279 40.34 21.04 20.59
CA ASP A 279 39.75 20.63 21.87
C ASP A 279 40.10 19.16 22.19
N PHE A 280 40.75 18.45 21.26
CA PHE A 280 41.15 17.06 21.40
C PHE A 280 42.65 16.90 21.68
N GLU A 281 42.99 15.87 22.47
CA GLU A 281 44.37 15.52 22.83
C GLU A 281 45.11 14.87 21.66
N LEU A 282 45.46 15.68 20.67
CA LEU A 282 46.29 15.26 19.53
C LEU A 282 47.75 15.62 19.74
N SER A 283 48.66 14.82 19.18
CA SER A 283 50.09 15.13 19.21
C SER A 283 50.38 16.49 18.57
N VAL A 284 51.46 17.14 19.01
CA VAL A 284 51.91 18.42 18.46
C VAL A 284 52.14 18.33 16.95
N ARG A 285 52.54 17.15 16.45
CA ARG A 285 52.74 16.87 15.02
C ARG A 285 51.40 16.86 14.28
N SER A 286 50.42 16.09 14.78
CA SER A 286 49.11 15.95 14.16
C SER A 286 48.38 17.30 14.11
N ARG A 287 48.40 18.08 15.20
CA ARG A 287 47.83 19.44 15.23
C ARG A 287 48.47 20.41 14.22
N ASN A 288 49.81 20.41 14.15
CA ASN A 288 50.53 21.29 13.23
C ASN A 288 50.29 20.92 11.77
N CYS A 289 50.02 19.65 11.48
CA CYS A 289 49.66 19.23 10.13
C CYS A 289 48.22 19.58 9.78
N LEU A 290 47.26 19.34 10.67
CA LEU A 290 45.84 19.69 10.47
C LEU A 290 45.65 21.20 10.26
N ALA A 291 46.34 22.03 11.06
CA ALA A 291 46.32 23.48 10.88
C ALA A 291 46.89 23.95 9.53
N LYS A 292 47.92 23.25 9.00
CA LYS A 292 48.48 23.55 7.66
C LYS A 292 47.59 23.08 6.51
N MET A 293 46.72 22.11 6.77
CA MET A 293 45.68 21.67 5.84
C MET A 293 44.41 22.53 5.92
N ASN A 294 44.40 23.59 6.74
CA ASN A 294 43.23 24.42 7.04
C ASN A 294 42.06 23.63 7.65
N ILE A 295 42.36 22.59 8.43
CA ILE A 295 41.36 21.79 9.14
C ILE A 295 41.24 22.34 10.57
N PHE A 296 40.12 22.96 10.88
CA PHE A 296 39.91 23.62 12.18
C PHE A 296 38.77 23.00 12.98
N THR A 297 37.80 22.40 12.32
CA THR A 297 36.62 21.76 12.94
C THR A 297 36.53 20.27 12.61
N LEU A 298 35.76 19.51 13.40
CA LEU A 298 35.45 18.12 13.07
C LEU A 298 34.76 18.00 11.70
N GLY A 299 33.93 18.96 11.31
CA GLY A 299 33.32 19.01 9.97
C GLY A 299 34.36 19.08 8.86
N ASP A 300 35.37 19.94 9.00
CA ASP A 300 36.47 20.03 8.02
C ASP A 300 37.26 18.71 7.96
N LEU A 301 37.49 18.09 9.13
CA LEU A 301 38.29 16.88 9.27
C LEU A 301 37.62 15.67 8.60
N VAL A 302 36.32 15.50 8.82
CA VAL A 302 35.56 14.40 8.24
C VAL A 302 35.20 14.63 6.77
N SER A 303 35.48 15.81 6.22
CA SER A 303 35.34 16.10 4.77
C SER A 303 36.57 15.67 3.94
N ILE A 304 37.65 15.22 4.58
CA ILE A 304 38.91 14.86 3.93
C ILE A 304 39.13 13.35 4.03
N THR A 305 39.62 12.75 2.95
CA THR A 305 39.89 11.31 2.88
C THR A 305 41.27 10.95 3.43
N GLU A 306 41.44 9.69 3.84
CA GLU A 306 42.72 9.15 4.32
C GLU A 306 43.85 9.32 3.29
N THR A 307 43.52 9.09 2.02
CA THR A 307 44.43 9.23 0.88
C THR A 307 44.92 10.67 0.72
N GLU A 308 44.04 11.65 0.89
CA GLU A 308 44.39 13.07 0.81
C GLU A 308 45.27 13.51 1.99
N MET A 309 45.00 12.99 3.19
CA MET A 309 45.86 13.24 4.36
C MET A 309 47.26 12.66 4.16
N LEU A 310 47.38 11.41 3.71
CA LEU A 310 48.67 10.74 3.49
C LEU A 310 49.47 11.36 2.34
N ASN A 311 48.80 11.94 1.34
CA ASN A 311 49.46 12.66 0.26
C ASN A 311 50.01 14.03 0.69
N TYR A 312 49.65 14.52 1.88
CA TYR A 312 50.13 15.80 2.37
C TYR A 312 51.55 15.70 2.93
N LYS A 313 52.41 16.62 2.50
CA LYS A 313 53.84 16.61 2.84
C LYS A 313 54.06 16.68 4.36
N ASN A 314 54.72 15.66 4.92
CA ASN A 314 55.01 15.48 6.35
C ASN A 314 53.82 15.02 7.22
N PHE A 315 52.72 14.56 6.62
CA PHE A 315 51.73 13.76 7.33
C PHE A 315 52.14 12.28 7.24
N GLY A 316 52.19 11.58 8.38
CA GLY A 316 52.68 10.20 8.45
C GLY A 316 51.65 9.26 9.06
N GLU A 317 51.85 7.96 8.87
CA GLU A 317 50.93 6.89 9.33
C GLU A 317 50.58 6.98 10.82
N THR A 318 51.54 7.38 11.66
CA THR A 318 51.29 7.57 13.11
C THR A 318 50.32 8.73 13.40
N SER A 319 50.40 9.83 12.64
CA SER A 319 49.48 10.96 12.78
C SER A 319 48.10 10.66 12.20
N LEU A 320 48.02 9.84 11.14
CA LEU A 320 46.76 9.34 10.62
C LEU A 320 46.05 8.46 11.66
N LYS A 321 46.80 7.54 12.29
CA LYS A 321 46.25 6.64 13.30
C LYS A 321 45.71 7.39 14.52
N GLU A 322 46.42 8.41 14.99
CA GLU A 322 45.96 9.29 16.08
C GLU A 322 44.65 10.02 15.72
N VAL A 323 44.51 10.47 14.47
CA VAL A 323 43.29 11.14 13.98
C VAL A 323 42.12 10.16 13.85
N GLN A 324 42.38 8.94 13.35
CA GLN A 324 41.39 7.87 13.25
C GLN A 324 40.89 7.44 14.64
N GLU A 325 41.78 7.17 15.59
CA GLU A 325 41.41 6.79 16.96
C GLU A 325 40.54 7.86 17.65
N MET A 326 40.80 9.14 17.38
CA MET A 326 40.02 10.27 17.92
C MET A 326 38.60 10.34 17.32
N LEU A 327 38.46 10.08 16.02
CA LEU A 327 37.19 10.04 15.31
C LEU A 327 36.36 8.81 15.67
N ASP A 328 37.01 7.64 15.77
CA ASP A 328 36.39 6.36 16.15
C ASP A 328 35.78 6.43 17.55
N ALA A 329 36.45 7.10 18.50
CA ALA A 329 35.94 7.32 19.86
C ALA A 329 34.63 8.14 19.89
N ARG A 330 34.21 8.74 18.77
CA ARG A 330 32.99 9.55 18.61
C ARG A 330 32.05 9.01 17.54
N GLY A 331 32.34 7.83 17.00
CA GLY A 331 31.55 7.23 15.91
C GLY A 331 31.62 7.99 14.59
N LEU A 332 32.67 8.80 14.38
CA LEU A 332 32.92 9.55 13.15
C LEU A 332 34.06 8.90 12.35
N ARG A 333 34.17 9.21 11.06
CA ARG A 333 35.25 8.73 10.19
C ARG A 333 35.72 9.80 9.20
N LEU A 334 36.92 9.63 8.67
CA LEU A 334 37.44 10.46 7.57
C LEU A 334 36.62 10.22 6.29
N GLY A 335 36.31 11.27 5.54
CA GLY A 335 35.48 11.23 4.33
C GLY A 335 33.95 11.20 4.55
N TYR A 336 33.46 11.16 5.80
CA TYR A 336 32.04 11.09 6.15
C TYR A 336 31.13 12.11 5.43
N LEU A 337 31.58 13.36 5.23
CA LEU A 337 30.78 14.43 4.59
C LEU A 337 30.91 14.49 3.06
N ARG A 338 31.83 13.72 2.46
CA ARG A 338 31.97 13.63 0.99
C ARG A 338 31.24 12.44 0.38
N ASP A 339 30.82 11.50 1.21
CA ASP A 339 30.01 10.34 0.83
C ASP A 339 28.54 10.72 0.45
N ASP A 340 28.14 12.01 0.53
CA ASP A 340 26.82 12.50 0.09
C ASP A 340 26.75 12.86 -1.41
N ASP A 341 27.87 13.24 -2.05
CA ASP A 341 27.90 13.60 -3.48
C ASP A 341 28.20 12.41 -4.42
N GLU A 342 28.64 11.28 -3.85
CA GLU A 342 28.66 9.97 -4.50
C GLU A 342 28.21 8.96 -3.45
N ARG A 343 27.03 8.33 -3.60
CA ARG A 343 26.56 7.19 -2.76
C ARG A 343 27.51 5.99 -2.88
N GLY A 344 28.71 6.12 -2.35
CA GLY A 344 29.74 5.10 -2.27
C GLY A 344 29.58 4.36 -0.97
N PHE A 345 28.67 3.38 -0.94
CA PHE A 345 28.59 2.41 0.15
C PHE A 345 29.98 1.90 0.51
N ASN A 346 30.38 1.99 1.79
CA ASN A 346 31.69 1.55 2.23
C ASN A 346 31.82 0.01 2.08
N LYS A 347 32.98 -0.59 2.38
CA LYS A 347 33.18 -2.05 2.23
C LYS A 347 32.25 -2.92 3.12
N ALA A 348 31.84 -2.41 4.28
CA ALA A 348 30.87 -3.07 5.17
C ALA A 348 29.44 -2.92 4.64
N ASP A 349 29.07 -1.76 4.12
CA ASP A 349 27.79 -1.53 3.46
C ASP A 349 27.69 -2.36 2.18
N GLN A 350 28.74 -2.40 1.35
CA GLN A 350 28.82 -3.28 0.17
C GLN A 350 28.68 -4.75 0.54
N LYS A 351 29.20 -5.16 1.71
CA LYS A 351 29.01 -6.51 2.23
C LYS A 351 27.54 -6.73 2.58
N THR A 352 26.92 -5.84 3.36
CA THR A 352 25.49 -5.90 3.73
C THR A 352 24.58 -5.90 2.50
N LEU A 353 24.84 -5.02 1.53
CA LEU A 353 24.07 -4.94 0.28
C LEU A 353 24.20 -6.20 -0.59
N ALA A 354 25.32 -6.92 -0.47
CA ALA A 354 25.54 -8.19 -1.16
C ALA A 354 24.92 -9.40 -0.43
N GLU A 355 24.46 -9.23 0.81
CA GLU A 355 23.79 -10.30 1.56
C GLU A 355 22.40 -10.59 1.00
N THR A 356 21.96 -11.85 1.18
CA THR A 356 20.65 -12.33 0.76
C THR A 356 19.56 -11.75 1.67
N ILE A 357 18.40 -11.45 1.09
CA ILE A 357 17.20 -11.01 1.84
C ILE A 357 16.73 -12.01 2.90
N GLU A 358 17.10 -13.29 2.82
CA GLU A 358 16.84 -14.31 3.84
C GLU A 358 17.34 -13.91 5.24
N ARG A 359 18.39 -13.06 5.32
CA ARG A 359 18.93 -12.57 6.60
C ARG A 359 18.05 -11.55 7.30
N MET A 360 17.06 -10.99 6.59
CA MET A 360 16.15 -9.98 7.12
C MET A 360 14.97 -10.59 7.89
N GLU A 361 14.83 -11.92 7.93
CA GLU A 361 13.77 -12.64 8.66
C GLU A 361 12.34 -12.18 8.33
N LEU A 362 12.11 -11.86 7.06
CA LEU A 362 10.85 -11.30 6.56
C LEU A 362 9.72 -12.34 6.55
N SER A 363 8.48 -11.86 6.68
CA SER A 363 7.27 -12.66 6.55
C SER A 363 7.16 -13.34 5.17
N SER A 364 6.44 -14.46 5.12
CA SER A 364 6.20 -15.19 3.86
C SER A 364 5.55 -14.33 2.78
N LYS A 365 4.64 -13.44 3.19
CA LYS A 365 3.97 -12.48 2.30
C LYS A 365 4.97 -11.53 1.66
N THR A 366 5.84 -10.92 2.46
CA THR A 366 6.88 -10.00 1.98
C THR A 366 7.88 -10.72 1.07
N VAL A 367 8.31 -11.93 1.42
CA VAL A 367 9.20 -12.73 0.56
C VAL A 367 8.55 -12.99 -0.82
N GLN A 368 7.27 -13.36 -0.88
CA GLN A 368 6.58 -13.56 -2.17
C GLN A 368 6.50 -12.29 -3.02
N VAL A 369 6.33 -11.12 -2.39
CA VAL A 369 6.37 -9.83 -3.09
C VAL A 369 7.76 -9.57 -3.68
N LEU A 370 8.82 -9.83 -2.91
CA LEU A 370 10.20 -9.66 -3.37
C LEU A 370 10.58 -10.65 -4.49
N GLU A 371 10.11 -11.90 -4.41
CA GLU A 371 10.29 -12.90 -5.47
C GLU A 371 9.67 -12.45 -6.80
N ARG A 372 8.47 -11.85 -6.77
CA ARG A 372 7.80 -11.28 -7.96
C ARG A 372 8.59 -10.13 -8.57
N LEU A 373 9.32 -9.38 -7.76
CA LEU A 373 10.24 -8.32 -8.21
C LEU A 373 11.61 -8.86 -8.67
N GLY A 374 11.90 -10.15 -8.46
CA GLY A 374 13.21 -10.72 -8.70
C GLY A 374 14.30 -10.19 -7.76
N VAL A 375 13.91 -9.70 -6.58
CA VAL A 375 14.82 -9.18 -5.55
C VAL A 375 15.41 -10.34 -4.77
N GLY A 376 16.74 -10.50 -4.82
CA GLY A 376 17.45 -11.56 -4.11
C GLY A 376 18.41 -11.04 -3.03
N LYS A 377 18.84 -9.78 -3.14
CA LYS A 377 19.80 -9.16 -2.23
C LYS A 377 19.24 -7.91 -1.57
N ILE A 378 19.76 -7.58 -0.40
CA ILE A 378 19.37 -6.38 0.35
C ILE A 378 19.59 -5.12 -0.50
N GLY A 379 20.69 -5.04 -1.25
CA GLY A 379 20.98 -3.87 -2.07
C GLY A 379 20.03 -3.66 -3.26
N ASP A 380 19.38 -4.71 -3.74
CA ASP A 380 18.42 -4.60 -4.84
C ASP A 380 17.19 -3.77 -4.43
N LEU A 381 16.83 -3.79 -3.13
CA LEU A 381 15.71 -3.02 -2.56
C LEU A 381 15.90 -1.51 -2.72
N LEU A 382 17.14 -1.03 -2.77
CA LEU A 382 17.44 0.39 -2.95
C LEU A 382 17.12 0.91 -4.36
N GLY A 383 16.79 0.01 -5.29
CA GLY A 383 16.26 0.35 -6.62
C GLY A 383 14.75 0.64 -6.64
N TYR A 384 14.03 0.37 -5.55
CA TYR A 384 12.57 0.44 -5.50
C TYR A 384 12.08 1.48 -4.50
N THR A 385 11.14 2.32 -4.93
CA THR A 385 10.41 3.20 -4.02
C THR A 385 9.26 2.48 -3.33
N ASP A 386 8.71 3.05 -2.26
CA ASP A 386 7.44 2.64 -1.65
C ASP A 386 6.32 2.51 -2.71
N VAL A 387 6.19 3.48 -3.62
CA VAL A 387 5.22 3.48 -4.72
C VAL A 387 5.42 2.32 -5.68
N ASP A 388 6.66 1.92 -5.95
CA ASP A 388 6.93 0.74 -6.78
C ASP A 388 6.52 -0.54 -6.08
N LEU A 389 6.79 -0.65 -4.77
CA LEU A 389 6.38 -1.78 -3.94
C LEU A 389 4.87 -1.91 -3.85
N TYR A 390 4.13 -0.80 -3.70
CA TYR A 390 2.66 -0.83 -3.66
C TYR A 390 2.03 -1.32 -4.97
N ARG A 391 2.71 -1.16 -6.11
CA ARG A 391 2.20 -1.66 -7.41
C ARG A 391 2.34 -3.17 -7.57
N VAL A 392 3.07 -3.84 -6.69
CA VAL A 392 3.26 -5.29 -6.76
C VAL A 392 2.03 -5.98 -6.18
N ALA A 393 1.52 -6.98 -6.91
CA ALA A 393 0.40 -7.78 -6.41
C ALA A 393 0.72 -8.39 -5.04
N GLY A 394 -0.24 -8.36 -4.12
CA GLY A 394 -0.09 -8.86 -2.75
C GLY A 394 0.71 -7.95 -1.80
N SER A 395 1.17 -6.79 -2.27
CA SER A 395 1.80 -5.76 -1.45
C SER A 395 0.77 -4.80 -0.86
N GLY A 396 1.11 -4.21 0.29
CA GLY A 396 0.27 -3.26 1.05
C GLY A 396 1.07 -2.56 2.14
N GLN A 397 0.40 -1.85 3.06
CA GLN A 397 1.06 -1.12 4.14
C GLN A 397 1.94 -2.05 4.99
N SER A 398 1.47 -3.26 5.33
CA SER A 398 2.22 -4.17 6.21
C SER A 398 3.57 -4.58 5.61
N VAL A 399 3.58 -4.86 4.30
CA VAL A 399 4.78 -5.26 3.55
C VAL A 399 5.79 -4.12 3.49
N VAL A 400 5.34 -2.91 3.14
CA VAL A 400 6.25 -1.74 3.04
C VAL A 400 6.78 -1.34 4.42
N GLN A 401 5.97 -1.43 5.47
CA GLN A 401 6.39 -1.14 6.83
C GLN A 401 7.41 -2.17 7.36
N GLU A 402 7.18 -3.46 7.10
CA GLU A 402 8.13 -4.52 7.46
C GLU A 402 9.47 -4.31 6.75
N LEU A 403 9.46 -4.04 5.45
CA LEU A 403 10.68 -3.76 4.68
C LEU A 403 11.41 -2.51 5.17
N SER A 404 10.69 -1.43 5.48
CA SER A 404 11.28 -0.20 5.99
C SER A 404 11.92 -0.42 7.36
N THR A 405 11.25 -1.16 8.24
CA THR A 405 11.78 -1.52 9.57
C THR A 405 13.03 -2.39 9.44
N ALA A 406 12.98 -3.41 8.58
CA ALA A 406 14.08 -4.33 8.36
C ALA A 406 15.30 -3.62 7.75
N LEU A 407 15.10 -2.73 6.76
CA LEU A 407 16.18 -1.90 6.20
C LEU A 407 16.77 -0.94 7.24
N GLY A 408 15.93 -0.36 8.10
CA GLY A 408 16.36 0.52 9.19
C GLY A 408 17.33 -0.15 10.16
N ALA A 409 17.19 -1.46 10.41
CA ALA A 409 18.13 -2.23 11.22
C ALA A 409 19.55 -2.30 10.62
N TYR A 410 19.68 -2.07 9.31
CA TYR A 410 20.95 -1.97 8.59
C TYR A 410 21.39 -0.51 8.33
N GLY A 411 20.66 0.48 8.86
CA GLY A 411 20.90 1.90 8.58
C GLY A 411 20.54 2.31 7.15
N LEU A 412 19.69 1.53 6.47
CA LEU A 412 19.23 1.77 5.11
C LEU A 412 17.77 2.23 5.12
N SER A 413 17.35 2.93 4.07
CA SER A 413 15.96 3.35 3.88
C SER A 413 15.56 3.21 2.42
N LEU A 414 14.27 2.91 2.18
CA LEU A 414 13.73 2.94 0.83
C LEU A 414 13.83 4.36 0.24
N PRO A 415 14.24 4.50 -1.04
CA PRO A 415 14.17 5.77 -1.74
C PRO A 415 12.77 6.38 -1.69
N GLN A 416 12.69 7.66 -1.35
CA GLN A 416 11.44 8.41 -1.33
C GLN A 416 11.19 9.02 -2.73
N PRO A 417 10.05 8.76 -3.37
CA PRO A 417 9.76 9.33 -4.68
C PRO A 417 9.48 10.83 -4.55
N GLU A 418 10.10 11.63 -5.43
CA GLU A 418 9.64 13.01 -5.66
C GLU A 418 8.27 12.97 -6.34
N ILE A 419 7.21 13.01 -5.54
CA ILE A 419 5.86 13.25 -6.06
C ILE A 419 5.81 14.74 -6.42
N LYS A 420 6.13 15.05 -7.69
CA LYS A 420 5.99 16.40 -8.23
C LYS A 420 4.53 16.83 -8.11
N ASP A 421 4.33 18.01 -7.54
CA ASP A 421 3.02 18.60 -7.23
C ASP A 421 2.12 18.83 -8.45
#